data_AF-A0A256YZY6-F1
#
_entry.id   AF-A0A256YZY6-F1
#
_cell.length_a   1.000
_cell.length_b   1.000
_cell.length_c   1.000
_cell.angle_alpha   90.00
_cell.angle_beta   90.00
_cell.angle_gamma   90.00
#
_symmetry.space_group_name_H-M   'P 1'
#
loop_
_entity.id
_entity.type
_entity.pdbx_description
1 polymer ?
#
loop_
_entity_poly.entity_id
_entity_poly.type
_entity_poly.pdbx_seq_one_letter_code
_entity_poly.pdbx_strand_id
1 'polypeptide(L)'
;MNVRRAFRGRQTESKTDRIASYFSARPLDSISPKDIARELDMDLQLVTSLVNRLKKEGVVERIGRGKYRLRLKGFVDERSISAINRDMSILAGRIFGELDPRMRGTSTGDPFRELVGLYLALRKVGGEATASNLLKLCAYKRLEGRNVDLLVNTIYEVVNG
;
A
#
# COMPACT_ATOMS: atom_id res chain seq x y z
N MET A 1 27.77 -45.29 -1.13
CA MET A 1 27.64 -44.17 -2.08
C MET A 1 27.20 -42.93 -1.33
N ASN A 2 27.95 -41.84 -1.47
CA ASN A 2 27.79 -40.59 -0.73
C ASN A 2 27.25 -39.55 -1.71
N VAL A 3 26.05 -39.00 -1.50
CA VAL A 3 25.70 -37.67 -2.03
C VAL A 3 24.93 -36.92 -0.95
N ARG A 4 25.52 -35.79 -0.59
CA ARG A 4 25.23 -34.94 0.57
C ARG A 4 23.92 -34.18 0.40
N ARG A 5 23.18 -34.04 1.50
CA ARG A 5 22.10 -33.05 1.68
C ARG A 5 22.60 -31.66 1.27
N ALA A 6 22.02 -31.09 0.23
CA ALA A 6 22.19 -29.67 -0.07
C ALA A 6 21.39 -28.85 0.95
N PHE A 7 22.10 -28.31 1.94
CA PHE A 7 21.65 -27.17 2.74
C PHE A 7 21.35 -26.01 1.79
N ARG A 8 20.09 -25.86 1.36
CA ARG A 8 19.61 -24.60 0.76
C ARG A 8 19.42 -23.60 1.90
N GLY A 9 20.41 -22.73 2.09
CA GLY A 9 20.35 -21.63 3.03
C GLY A 9 19.09 -20.79 2.81
N ARG A 10 18.34 -20.52 3.88
CA ARG A 10 17.37 -19.43 3.90
C ARG A 10 18.12 -18.16 3.49
N GLN A 11 17.75 -17.53 2.38
CA GLN A 11 18.16 -16.16 2.12
C GLN A 11 17.69 -15.34 3.32
N THR A 12 18.62 -14.93 4.18
CA THR A 12 18.34 -13.99 5.26
C THR A 12 17.95 -12.67 4.61
N GLU A 13 16.66 -12.34 4.64
CA GLU A 13 16.10 -11.05 4.21
C GLU A 13 16.98 -9.92 4.76
N SER A 14 17.43 -9.00 3.88
CA SER A 14 18.35 -7.97 4.31
C SER A 14 17.68 -7.06 5.34
N LYS A 15 18.46 -6.44 6.24
CA LYS A 15 17.88 -5.50 7.23
C LYS A 15 17.15 -4.34 6.55
N THR A 16 17.60 -3.93 5.37
CA THR A 16 16.93 -2.91 4.55
C THR A 16 15.57 -3.42 4.06
N ASP A 17 15.52 -4.64 3.53
CA ASP A 17 14.28 -5.24 3.03
C ASP A 17 13.29 -5.42 4.18
N ARG A 18 13.73 -5.89 5.35
CA ARG A 18 12.88 -5.99 6.55
C ARG A 18 12.27 -4.64 6.95
N ILE A 19 13.05 -3.56 6.89
CA ILE A 19 12.54 -2.21 7.18
C ILE A 19 11.59 -1.73 6.07
N ALA A 20 11.89 -2.01 4.80
CA ALA A 20 11.00 -1.68 3.68
C ALA A 20 9.66 -2.43 3.81
N SER A 21 9.70 -3.74 4.04
CA SER A 21 8.55 -4.59 4.34
C SER A 21 7.73 -4.07 5.52
N TYR A 22 8.38 -3.52 6.56
CA TYR A 22 7.69 -2.90 7.70
C TYR A 22 6.83 -1.69 7.31
N PHE A 23 7.29 -0.88 6.34
CA PHE A 23 6.48 0.22 5.77
C PHE A 23 5.42 -0.28 4.79
N SER A 24 5.74 -1.28 3.96
CA SER A 24 4.79 -1.85 2.99
C SER A 24 3.58 -2.50 3.67
N ALA A 25 3.81 -3.20 4.78
CA ALA A 25 2.73 -3.77 5.60
C ALA A 25 1.88 -2.70 6.31
N ARG A 26 2.34 -1.45 6.40
CA ARG A 26 1.67 -0.35 7.09
C ARG A 26 1.70 0.95 6.27
N PRO A 27 1.15 0.95 5.05
CA PRO A 27 1.42 2.00 4.07
C PRO A 27 0.73 3.34 4.42
N LEU A 28 -0.30 3.31 5.28
CA LEU A 28 -1.01 4.49 5.78
C LEU A 28 -0.45 5.03 7.09
N ASP A 29 0.43 4.28 7.76
CA ASP A 29 0.86 4.59 9.11
C ASP A 29 1.99 5.59 9.13
N SER A 30 1.95 6.41 10.17
CA SER A 30 3.00 7.39 10.47
C SER A 30 4.01 6.78 11.43
N ILE A 31 5.03 6.13 10.87
CA ILE A 31 5.98 5.29 11.60
C ILE A 31 7.23 6.09 11.96
N SER A 32 7.73 5.95 13.20
CA SER A 32 9.03 6.50 13.58
C SER A 32 10.13 5.44 13.54
N PRO A 33 11.41 5.81 13.31
CA PRO A 33 12.54 4.89 13.42
C PRO A 33 12.63 4.20 14.80
N LYS A 34 12.12 4.84 15.87
CA LYS A 34 12.08 4.25 17.21
C LYS A 34 11.11 3.08 17.30
N ASP A 35 9.95 3.19 16.64
CA ASP A 35 8.96 2.11 16.62
C ASP A 35 9.51 0.87 15.89
N ILE A 36 10.13 1.10 14.73
CA ILE A 36 10.81 0.05 13.94
C ILE A 36 11.93 -0.60 14.74
N ALA A 37 12.79 0.19 15.39
CA ALA A 37 13.90 -0.31 16.19
C ALA A 37 13.42 -1.23 17.32
N ARG A 38 12.34 -0.83 18.01
CA ARG A 38 11.73 -1.61 19.08
C ARG A 38 11.07 -2.89 18.57
N GLU A 39 10.29 -2.82 17.50
CA GLU A 39 9.51 -3.98 17.02
C GLU A 39 10.35 -5.00 16.25
N LEU A 40 11.39 -4.56 15.56
CA LEU A 40 12.27 -5.45 14.81
C LEU A 40 13.51 -5.89 15.59
N ASP A 41 13.64 -5.45 16.85
CA ASP A 41 14.80 -5.65 17.71
C ASP A 41 16.11 -5.25 17.00
N MET A 42 16.17 -3.99 16.55
CA MET A 42 17.27 -3.43 15.77
C MET A 42 17.84 -2.18 16.43
N ASP A 43 19.14 -1.95 16.21
CA ASP A 43 19.81 -0.72 16.64
C ASP A 43 19.16 0.53 16.01
N LEU A 44 18.86 1.53 16.85
CA LEU A 44 18.15 2.74 16.43
C LEU A 44 18.96 3.58 15.43
N GLN A 45 20.28 3.64 15.59
CA GLN A 45 21.15 4.41 14.71
C GLN A 45 21.18 3.79 13.31
N LEU A 46 21.28 2.45 13.25
CA LEU A 46 21.17 1.67 12.02
C LEU A 46 19.80 1.88 11.34
N VAL A 47 18.70 1.73 12.08
CA VAL A 47 17.35 1.94 11.53
C VAL A 47 17.20 3.36 10.99
N THR A 48 17.66 4.37 11.72
CA THR A 48 17.59 5.77 11.28
C THR A 48 18.40 6.01 9.99
N SER A 49 19.57 5.38 9.87
CA SER A 49 20.39 5.42 8.65
C SER A 49 19.66 4.79 7.46
N LEU A 50 19.08 3.61 7.65
CA LEU A 50 18.35 2.87 6.60
C LEU A 50 17.07 3.59 6.18
N VAL A 51 16.28 4.12 7.12
CA VAL A 51 15.08 4.92 6.82
C VAL A 51 15.44 6.17 6.02
N ASN A 52 16.54 6.85 6.38
CA ASN A 52 17.00 8.01 5.61
C ASN A 52 17.47 7.64 4.20
N ARG A 53 18.05 6.44 4.01
CA ARG A 53 18.38 5.91 2.68
C ARG A 53 17.12 5.64 1.86
N LEU A 54 16.16 4.90 2.42
CA LEU A 54 14.86 4.63 1.78
C LEU A 54 14.13 5.93 1.41
N LYS A 55 14.25 6.98 2.22
CA LYS A 55 13.72 8.32 1.90
C LYS A 55 14.41 8.92 0.68
N LYS A 56 15.75 8.86 0.62
CA LYS A 56 16.52 9.38 -0.52
C LYS A 56 16.19 8.63 -1.82
N GLU A 57 15.96 7.33 -1.72
CA GLU A 57 15.55 6.47 -2.83
C GLU A 57 14.07 6.66 -3.22
N GLY A 58 13.31 7.42 -2.42
CA GLY A 58 11.91 7.71 -2.69
C GLY A 58 10.94 6.57 -2.35
N VAL A 59 11.36 5.58 -1.57
CA VAL A 59 10.50 4.49 -1.07
C VAL A 59 9.60 4.97 0.07
N VAL A 60 10.12 5.86 0.93
CA VAL A 60 9.37 6.46 2.04
C VAL A 60 9.43 7.98 1.98
N GLU A 61 8.42 8.65 2.51
CA GLU A 61 8.36 10.11 2.61
C GLU A 61 8.30 10.55 4.07
N ARG A 62 8.88 11.72 4.35
CA ARG A 62 8.81 12.32 5.69
C ARG A 62 7.56 13.17 5.78
N ILE A 63 6.67 12.82 6.70
CA ILE A 63 5.39 13.51 6.93
C ILE A 63 5.40 14.42 8.17
N GLY A 64 6.44 14.32 9.01
CA GLY A 64 6.57 15.14 10.22
C GLY A 64 7.92 14.98 10.90
N ARG A 65 8.08 15.60 12.08
CA ARG A 65 9.33 15.55 12.85
C ARG A 65 9.63 14.12 13.31
N GLY A 66 10.49 13.43 12.56
CA GLY A 66 10.92 12.06 12.85
C GLY A 66 9.89 10.97 12.50
N LYS A 67 8.83 11.32 11.74
CA LYS A 67 7.81 10.39 11.27
C LYS A 67 7.88 10.24 9.76
N TYR A 68 7.75 9.00 9.31
CA TYR A 68 7.88 8.56 7.93
C TYR A 68 6.68 7.68 7.58
N ARG A 69 6.35 7.62 6.29
CA ARG A 69 5.30 6.77 5.75
C ARG A 69 5.80 6.21 4.42
N LEU A 70 5.26 5.07 3.99
CA LEU A 70 5.48 4.58 2.63
C LEU A 70 5.14 5.67 1.62
N ARG A 71 6.07 5.99 0.71
CA ARG A 71 5.82 6.99 -0.31
C ARG A 71 4.99 6.36 -1.41
N LEU A 72 3.68 6.52 -1.28
CA LEU A 72 2.74 6.17 -2.34
C LEU A 72 2.91 7.08 -3.57
N LYS A 73 3.40 8.31 -3.32
CA LYS A 73 3.83 9.31 -4.32
C LYS A 73 5.13 8.90 -5.02
N GLY A 74 5.08 7.86 -5.85
CA GLY A 74 6.22 7.41 -6.65
C GLY A 74 5.84 6.51 -7.82
N PHE A 75 4.78 5.73 -7.66
CA PHE A 75 4.28 4.81 -8.70
C PHE A 75 2.94 5.25 -9.31
N VAL A 76 2.11 5.99 -8.56
CA VAL A 76 0.86 6.60 -9.02
C VAL A 76 0.72 7.98 -8.41
N ASP A 77 0.41 9.00 -9.23
CA ASP A 77 0.20 10.36 -8.75
C ASP A 77 -1.20 10.55 -8.13
N GLU A 78 -1.34 11.52 -7.23
CA GLU A 78 -2.61 11.79 -6.53
C GLU A 78 -3.78 12.12 -7.48
N ARG A 79 -3.53 12.76 -8.63
CA ARG A 79 -4.62 13.05 -9.59
C ARG A 79 -5.13 11.76 -10.21
N SER A 80 -4.25 10.83 -10.51
CA SER A 80 -4.61 9.49 -10.99
C SER A 80 -5.42 8.73 -9.94
N ILE A 81 -5.02 8.73 -8.66
CA ILE A 81 -5.77 8.09 -7.57
C ILE A 81 -7.16 8.70 -7.42
N SER A 82 -7.27 10.03 -7.37
CA SER A 82 -8.56 10.73 -7.30
C SER A 82 -9.46 10.43 -8.49
N ALA A 83 -8.89 10.28 -9.68
CA ALA A 83 -9.64 9.94 -10.87
C ALA A 83 -10.10 8.46 -10.86
N ILE A 84 -9.27 7.54 -10.37
CA ILE A 84 -9.64 6.13 -10.14
C ILE A 84 -10.79 6.05 -9.14
N ASN A 85 -10.75 6.80 -8.03
CA ASN A 85 -11.84 6.90 -7.06
C ASN A 85 -13.15 7.28 -7.71
N ARG A 86 -13.12 8.35 -8.52
CA ARG A 86 -14.28 8.84 -9.23
C ARG A 86 -14.82 7.81 -10.20
N ASP A 87 -13.95 7.20 -11.00
CA ASP A 87 -14.34 6.20 -12.00
C ASP A 87 -14.95 4.95 -11.34
N MET A 88 -14.34 4.48 -10.24
CA MET A 88 -14.87 3.37 -9.44
C MET A 88 -16.23 3.70 -8.83
N SER A 89 -16.39 4.91 -8.28
CA SER A 89 -17.67 5.34 -7.70
C SER A 89 -18.77 5.39 -8.76
N ILE A 90 -18.49 5.94 -9.94
CA ILE A 90 -19.46 6.01 -11.04
C ILE A 90 -19.85 4.59 -11.50
N LEU A 91 -18.88 3.69 -11.69
CA LEU A 91 -19.16 2.33 -12.13
C LEU A 91 -19.91 1.52 -11.09
N ALA A 92 -19.53 1.65 -9.81
CA ALA A 92 -20.24 0.99 -8.73
C ALA A 92 -21.69 1.48 -8.64
N GLY A 93 -21.93 2.78 -8.79
CA GLY A 93 -23.29 3.34 -8.83
C GLY A 93 -24.15 2.81 -10.00
N ARG A 94 -23.52 2.42 -11.11
CA ARG A 94 -24.22 1.78 -12.24
C ARG A 94 -24.52 0.30 -11.98
N ILE A 95 -23.64 -0.42 -11.28
CA ILE A 95 -23.77 -1.86 -11.03
C ILE A 95 -24.74 -2.14 -9.87
N PHE A 96 -24.64 -1.35 -8.79
CA PHE A 96 -25.34 -1.61 -7.54
C PHE A 96 -26.53 -0.66 -7.30
N GLY A 97 -26.79 0.30 -8.20
CA GLY A 97 -27.75 1.39 -7.98
C GLY A 97 -27.12 2.56 -7.24
N GLU A 98 -27.91 3.57 -6.82
CA GLU A 98 -27.38 4.70 -6.03
C GLU A 98 -26.50 4.16 -4.90
N LEU A 99 -25.20 4.48 -4.97
CA LEU A 99 -24.23 4.08 -3.96
C LEU A 99 -24.78 4.52 -2.61
N ASP A 100 -25.03 3.56 -1.74
CA ASP A 100 -25.46 3.80 -0.36
C ASP A 100 -24.56 4.92 0.20
N PRO A 101 -25.12 5.99 0.80
CA PRO A 101 -24.34 7.05 1.42
C PRO A 101 -23.24 6.54 2.36
N ARG A 102 -23.41 5.33 2.92
CA ARG A 102 -22.42 4.61 3.75
C ARG A 102 -21.20 4.10 2.98
N MET A 103 -21.27 4.01 1.65
CA MET A 103 -20.15 3.68 0.76
C MET A 103 -19.33 4.91 0.37
N ARG A 104 -19.86 6.12 0.56
CA ARG A 104 -19.07 7.34 0.50
C ARG A 104 -18.27 7.39 1.79
N GLY A 105 -17.05 6.86 1.75
CA GLY A 105 -16.11 6.99 2.86
C GLY A 105 -16.05 8.46 3.31
N THR A 106 -15.82 8.69 4.61
CA THR A 106 -15.55 10.03 5.13
C THR A 106 -14.41 10.64 4.31
N SER A 107 -14.64 11.77 3.64
CA SER A 107 -13.56 12.42 2.89
C SER A 107 -12.45 12.79 3.86
N THR A 108 -11.31 12.13 3.72
CA THR A 108 -10.15 12.31 4.60
C THR A 108 -9.17 13.34 4.05
N GLY A 109 -9.40 13.87 2.85
CA GLY A 109 -8.46 14.72 2.11
C GLY A 109 -7.23 13.97 1.57
N ASP A 110 -7.15 12.66 1.78
CA ASP A 110 -6.11 11.76 1.26
C ASP A 110 -6.77 10.84 0.21
N PRO A 111 -6.51 11.04 -1.10
CA PRO A 111 -7.12 10.27 -2.17
C PRO A 111 -6.91 8.76 -2.05
N PHE A 112 -5.76 8.33 -1.51
CA PHE A 112 -5.48 6.90 -1.38
C PHE A 112 -6.28 6.27 -0.25
N ARG A 113 -6.45 6.97 0.89
CA ARG A 113 -7.34 6.51 1.96
C ARG A 113 -8.79 6.43 1.49
N GLU A 114 -9.24 7.39 0.70
CA GLU A 114 -10.57 7.37 0.09
C GLU A 114 -10.74 6.16 -0.84
N LEU A 115 -9.70 5.80 -1.60
CA LEU A 115 -9.68 4.62 -2.48
C LEU A 115 -9.76 3.31 -1.70
N VAL A 116 -9.00 3.18 -0.61
CA VAL A 116 -9.07 2.02 0.28
C VAL A 116 -10.47 1.91 0.90
N GLY A 117 -11.05 3.03 1.35
CA GLY A 117 -12.40 3.06 1.91
C GLY A 117 -13.47 2.60 0.91
N LEU A 118 -13.40 3.11 -0.32
CA LEU A 118 -14.30 2.71 -1.40
C LEU A 118 -14.11 1.23 -1.75
N TYR A 119 -12.88 0.74 -1.84
CA TYR A 119 -12.58 -0.67 -2.08
C TYR A 119 -13.21 -1.58 -1.01
N LEU A 120 -13.04 -1.23 0.27
CA LEU A 120 -13.65 -1.97 1.39
C LEU A 120 -15.18 -1.97 1.33
N ALA A 121 -15.79 -0.84 0.99
CA ALA A 121 -17.24 -0.74 0.84
C ALA A 121 -17.76 -1.65 -0.29
N LEU A 122 -17.06 -1.65 -1.44
CA LEU A 122 -17.40 -2.52 -2.56
C LEU A 122 -17.17 -3.99 -2.25
N ARG A 123 -16.10 -4.32 -1.52
CA ARG A 123 -15.82 -5.70 -1.06
C ARG A 123 -16.97 -6.23 -0.19
N LYS A 124 -17.56 -5.40 0.65
CA LYS A 124 -18.70 -5.79 1.52
C LYS A 124 -19.97 -6.11 0.74
N VAL A 125 -20.21 -5.46 -0.39
CA VAL A 125 -21.46 -5.61 -1.15
C VAL A 125 -21.33 -6.56 -2.34
N GLY A 126 -20.26 -6.44 -3.11
CA GLY A 126 -20.03 -7.25 -4.30
C GLY A 126 -19.02 -8.40 -4.11
N GLY A 127 -18.40 -8.51 -2.94
CA GLY A 127 -17.30 -9.43 -2.70
C GLY A 127 -15.95 -8.92 -3.23
N GLU A 128 -14.89 -9.62 -2.84
CA GLU A 128 -13.50 -9.22 -3.13
C GLU A 128 -13.16 -9.21 -4.62
N ALA A 129 -13.62 -10.22 -5.36
CA ALA A 129 -13.41 -10.30 -6.80
C ALA A 129 -13.98 -9.08 -7.52
N THR A 130 -15.17 -8.62 -7.11
CA THR A 130 -15.81 -7.45 -7.70
C THR A 130 -15.07 -6.16 -7.38
N ALA A 131 -14.66 -5.96 -6.13
CA ALA A 131 -13.87 -4.79 -5.74
C ALA A 131 -12.53 -4.71 -6.49
N SER A 132 -11.81 -5.84 -6.55
CA SER A 132 -10.53 -5.95 -7.27
C SER A 132 -10.67 -5.76 -8.77
N ASN A 133 -11.71 -6.32 -9.40
CA ASN A 133 -11.97 -6.14 -10.82
C ASN A 133 -12.33 -4.70 -11.17
N LEU A 134 -13.16 -4.05 -10.36
CA LEU A 134 -13.50 -2.63 -10.54
C LEU A 134 -12.28 -1.73 -10.39
N LEU A 135 -11.45 -1.98 -9.38
CA LEU A 135 -10.19 -1.27 -9.18
C LEU A 135 -9.28 -1.42 -10.41
N LYS A 136 -9.04 -2.65 -10.87
CA LYS A 136 -8.23 -2.92 -12.07
C LYS A 136 -8.77 -2.21 -13.30
N LEU A 137 -10.07 -2.35 -13.59
CA LEU A 137 -10.72 -1.71 -14.73
C LEU A 137 -10.58 -0.19 -14.73
N CYS A 138 -10.67 0.45 -13.56
CA CYS A 138 -10.50 1.90 -13.44
C CYS A 138 -9.03 2.31 -13.53
N ALA A 139 -8.14 1.54 -12.91
CA ALA A 139 -6.71 1.80 -12.90
C ALA A 139 -6.08 1.68 -14.30
N TYR A 140 -6.47 0.68 -15.11
CA TYR A 140 -5.95 0.50 -16.48
C TYR A 140 -6.26 1.67 -17.42
N LYS A 141 -7.25 2.50 -17.12
CA LYS A 141 -7.55 3.70 -17.94
C LYS A 141 -6.48 4.78 -17.81
N ARG A 142 -5.60 4.68 -16.80
CA ARG A 142 -4.74 5.78 -16.36
C ARG A 142 -3.30 5.36 -16.10
N LEU A 143 -3.09 4.09 -15.77
CA LEU A 143 -1.81 3.56 -15.33
C LEU A 143 -1.30 2.50 -16.30
N GLU A 144 0.02 2.41 -16.43
CA GLU A 144 0.68 1.25 -17.04
C GLU A 144 0.41 -0.03 -16.22
N GLY A 145 0.38 -1.19 -16.86
CA GLY A 145 0.01 -2.46 -16.21
C GLY A 145 0.79 -2.76 -14.92
N ARG A 146 2.11 -2.51 -14.91
CA ARG A 146 2.94 -2.68 -13.70
C ARG A 146 2.48 -1.83 -12.52
N ASN A 147 1.98 -0.62 -12.77
CA ASN A 147 1.52 0.31 -11.73
C ASN A 147 0.11 -0.04 -11.27
N VAL A 148 -0.71 -0.66 -12.13
CA VAL A 148 -2.00 -1.25 -11.75
C VAL A 148 -1.78 -2.38 -10.76
N ASP A 149 -0.92 -3.34 -11.10
CA ASP A 149 -0.65 -4.49 -10.23
C ASP A 149 -0.09 -4.05 -8.88
N LEU A 150 0.84 -3.08 -8.89
CA LEU A 150 1.38 -2.51 -7.66
C LEU A 150 0.29 -1.82 -6.81
N LEU A 151 -0.60 -1.03 -7.42
CA LEU A 151 -1.69 -0.36 -6.72
C LEU A 151 -2.67 -1.37 -6.09
N VAL A 152 -3.03 -2.42 -6.84
CA VAL A 152 -3.92 -3.49 -6.38
C VAL A 152 -3.30 -4.26 -5.22
N ASN A 153 -2.03 -4.66 -5.34
CA ASN A 153 -1.31 -5.36 -4.27
C ASN A 153 -1.18 -4.49 -3.02
N THR A 154 -0.86 -3.20 -3.19
CA THR A 154 -0.78 -2.25 -2.07
C THR A 154 -2.14 -2.17 -1.35
N ILE A 155 -3.24 -2.01 -2.08
CA ILE A 155 -4.59 -1.96 -1.47
C ILE A 155 -4.93 -3.28 -0.77
N TYR A 156 -4.58 -4.42 -1.37
CA TYR A 156 -4.78 -5.73 -0.77
C TYR A 156 -4.02 -5.90 0.55
N GLU A 157 -2.76 -5.47 0.60
CA GLU A 157 -1.95 -5.47 1.81
C GLU A 157 -2.53 -4.55 2.88
N VAL A 158 -2.99 -3.33 2.53
CA VAL A 158 -3.64 -2.41 3.49
C VAL A 158 -4.88 -3.03 4.11
N VAL A 159 -5.63 -3.79 3.32
CA VAL A 159 -6.97 -4.28 3.69
C VAL A 159 -6.90 -5.59 4.48
N ASN A 160 -5.85 -6.40 4.30
CA ASN A 160 -5.72 -7.72 4.92
C ASN A 160 -4.51 -7.86 5.87
N GLY A 161 -3.61 -6.88 5.92
CA GLY A 161 -2.52 -6.79 6.90
C GLY A 161 -2.97 -6.17 8.21
#